data_AF-V4BEC1-F1
#
_entry.id   AF-V4BEC1-F1
#
_cell.length_a   1.000
_cell.length_b   1.000
_cell.length_c   1.000
_cell.angle_alpha   90.00
_cell.angle_beta   90.00
_cell.angle_gamma   90.00
#
_symmetry.space_group_name_H-M   'P 1'
#
loop_
_entity.id
_entity.type
_entity.pdbx_description
1 polymer ?
#
loop_
_entity_poly.entity_id
_entity_poly.type
_entity_poly.pdbx_seq_one_letter_code
_entity_poly.pdbx_strand_id
1 'polypeptide(L)' 'LKPMTKEEWEKQQSIVRKVYDPETGRHRLIKGDGEVIEEIVSKERHKEINKTATKGDGLYYQTQAGLNR' A
#
# COMPACT_ATOMS: atom_id res chain seq x y z
N LEU A 1 -0.52 -35.30 -6.27
CA LEU A 1 -1.02 -33.93 -6.47
C LEU A 1 -1.52 -33.83 -7.91
N LYS A 2 -2.78 -33.49 -8.14
CA LYS A 2 -3.28 -33.20 -9.49
C LYS A 2 -2.92 -31.75 -9.81
N PRO A 3 -2.26 -31.45 -10.94
CA PRO A 3 -2.05 -30.09 -11.38
C PRO A 3 -3.41 -29.38 -11.55
N MET A 4 -3.46 -28.09 -11.22
CA MET A 4 -4.66 -27.28 -11.46
C MET A 4 -4.95 -27.21 -12.96
N THR A 5 -6.22 -27.05 -13.30
CA THR A 5 -6.67 -26.73 -14.66
C THR A 5 -6.36 -25.27 -14.99
N LYS A 6 -6.32 -24.95 -16.30
CA LYS A 6 -6.15 -23.57 -16.78
C LYS A 6 -7.22 -22.63 -16.19
N GLU A 7 -8.46 -23.09 -16.14
CA GLU A 7 -9.61 -22.32 -15.66
C GLU A 7 -9.53 -22.02 -14.16
N GLU A 8 -9.05 -22.97 -13.36
CA GLU A 8 -8.75 -22.75 -11.94
C GLU A 8 -7.61 -21.74 -11.75
N TRP A 9 -6.57 -21.81 -12.59
CA TRP A 9 -5.46 -20.86 -12.53
C TRP A 9 -5.89 -19.44 -12.88
N GLU A 10 -6.62 -19.27 -13.99
CA GLU A 10 -7.14 -17.96 -14.41
C GLU A 10 -8.06 -17.36 -13.33
N LYS A 11 -8.90 -18.19 -12.71
CA LYS A 11 -9.73 -17.76 -11.58
C LYS A 11 -8.89 -17.29 -10.40
N GLN A 12 -7.82 -18.01 -10.05
CA GLN A 12 -6.91 -17.58 -8.98
C GLN A 12 -6.22 -16.26 -9.31
N GLN A 13 -5.74 -16.10 -10.55
CA GLN A 13 -5.04 -14.90 -11.01
C GLN A 13 -5.92 -13.65 -11.09
N SER A 14 -7.24 -13.83 -11.18
CA SER A 14 -8.21 -12.72 -11.18
C SER A 14 -8.46 -12.09 -9.80
N ILE A 15 -8.02 -12.74 -8.71
CA ILE A 15 -8.33 -12.30 -7.35
C ILE A 15 -7.37 -11.20 -6.92
N VAL A 16 -7.92 -10.08 -6.44
CA VAL A 16 -7.17 -8.99 -5.80
C VAL A 16 -7.52 -8.93 -4.32
N ARG A 17 -6.49 -8.83 -3.47
CA ARG A 17 -6.61 -8.84 -2.00
C ARG A 17 -5.86 -7.65 -1.42
N LYS A 18 -6.45 -7.00 -0.41
CA LYS A 18 -5.75 -6.00 0.38
C LYS A 18 -5.07 -6.68 1.56
N VAL A 19 -3.74 -6.65 1.59
CA VAL A 19 -2.91 -7.35 2.58
C VAL A 19 -2.14 -6.31 3.39
N TYR A 20 -2.16 -6.46 4.71
CA TYR A 20 -1.36 -5.62 5.60
C TYR A 20 0.10 -6.08 5.59
N ASP A 21 1.01 -5.14 5.37
CA ASP A 21 2.45 -5.33 5.44
C ASP A 21 2.97 -4.80 6.79
N PRO A 22 3.38 -5.70 7.70
CA PRO A 22 3.82 -5.32 9.04
C PRO A 22 5.16 -4.57 9.07
N GLU A 23 6.01 -4.72 8.05
CA GLU A 23 7.32 -4.06 8.02
C GLU A 23 7.18 -2.56 7.75
N THR A 24 6.26 -2.20 6.85
CA THR A 24 6.04 -0.80 6.46
C THR A 24 4.81 -0.18 7.12
N GLY A 25 3.94 -0.99 7.72
CA GLY A 25 2.65 -0.59 8.29
C GLY A 25 1.60 -0.21 7.24
N ARG A 26 1.83 -0.51 5.95
CA ARG A 26 0.94 -0.15 4.84
C ARG A 26 0.08 -1.33 4.42
N HIS A 27 -1.03 -1.03 3.76
CA HIS A 27 -1.80 -2.05 3.04
C HIS A 27 -1.37 -2.08 1.57
N ARG A 28 -1.12 -3.28 1.04
CA ARG A 28 -0.77 -3.53 -0.36
C ARG A 28 -1.92 -4.25 -1.06
N LEU A 29 -2.13 -3.96 -2.35
CA LEU A 29 -3.00 -4.78 -3.17
C LEU A 29 -2.17 -5.89 -3.82
N ILE A 30 -2.57 -7.14 -3.59
CA ILE A 30 -1.92 -8.33 -4.11
C ILE A 30 -2.86 -9.01 -5.08
N LYS A 31 -2.40 -9.23 -6.31
CA LYS A 31 -3.12 -9.94 -7.36
C LYS A 31 -2.55 -11.35 -7.54
N GLY A 32 -3.46 -12.31 -7.72
CA GLY A 32 -3.10 -13.70 -7.96
C GLY A 32 -2.27 -14.31 -6.83
N ASP A 33 -1.06 -14.71 -7.19
CA ASP A 33 -0.07 -15.40 -6.36
C ASP A 33 0.97 -14.48 -5.70
N GLY A 34 1.02 -13.20 -6.05
CA GLY A 34 1.97 -12.28 -5.41
C GLY A 34 2.26 -10.96 -6.13
N GLU A 35 1.63 -10.68 -7.27
CA GLU A 35 1.82 -9.41 -7.98
C GLU A 35 1.34 -8.25 -7.09
N VAL A 36 2.26 -7.34 -6.73
CA VAL A 36 1.91 -6.11 -6.00
C VAL A 36 1.44 -5.07 -6.99
N ILE A 37 0.24 -4.54 -6.79
CA ILE A 37 -0.34 -3.49 -7.62
C ILE A 37 -0.68 -2.24 -6.80
N GLU A 38 -0.77 -1.10 -7.48
CA GLU A 38 -1.14 0.17 -6.86
C GLU A 38 -2.65 0.43 -6.91
N GLU A 39 -3.17 1.05 -5.86
CA GLU A 39 -4.56 1.52 -5.80
C GLU A 39 -4.63 2.94 -6.37
N ILE A 40 -5.38 3.14 -7.46
CA ILE A 40 -5.74 4.49 -7.89
C ILE A 40 -6.76 5.03 -6.89
N VAL A 41 -6.38 6.11 -6.19
CA VAL A 41 -7.20 6.75 -5.17
C VAL A 41 -7.73 8.11 -5.64
N SER A 42 -8.76 8.62 -4.95
CA SER A 42 -9.22 9.98 -5.17
C SER A 42 -8.13 11.00 -4.84
N LYS A 43 -8.26 12.20 -5.41
CA LYS A 43 -7.34 13.32 -5.13
C LYS A 43 -7.27 13.66 -3.64
N GLU A 44 -8.41 13.62 -2.96
CA GLU A 44 -8.54 13.89 -1.53
C GLU A 44 -7.79 12.84 -0.72
N ARG A 45 -7.99 11.56 -1.05
CA ARG A 45 -7.29 10.45 -0.38
C ARG A 45 -5.79 10.50 -0.62
N HIS A 46 -5.37 10.83 -1.84
CA HIS A 46 -3.95 11.02 -2.16
C HIS A 46 -3.30 12.11 -1.30
N LYS A 47 -3.99 13.25 -1.09
CA LYS A 47 -3.51 14.32 -0.20
C LYS A 47 -3.37 13.85 1.25
N GLU A 48 -4.33 13.07 1.76
CA GLU A 48 -4.27 12.51 3.12
C GLU A 48 -3.07 11.57 3.32
N ILE A 49 -2.82 10.70 2.33
CA ILE A 49 -1.69 9.77 2.33
C ILE A 49 -0.38 10.56 2.37
N ASN A 50 -0.22 11.55 1.50
CA ASN A 50 0.99 12.37 1.45
C ASN A 50 1.22 13.16 2.74
N LYS A 51 0.16 13.73 3.32
CA LYS A 51 0.25 14.45 4.60
C LYS A 51 0.69 13.53 5.74
N THR A 52 0.17 12.29 5.76
CA THR A 52 0.54 11.31 6.78
C THR A 52 1.97 10.82 6.60
N ALA A 53 2.37 10.53 5.36
CA ALA A 53 3.69 10.02 5.04
C ALA A 53 4.82 11.01 5.39
N THR A 54 4.57 12.31 5.23
CA THR A 54 5.57 13.38 5.46
C THR A 54 5.50 14.00 6.86
N LYS A 55 4.60 13.51 7.74
CA LYS A 55 4.39 14.07 9.08
C LYS A 55 5.67 14.01 9.94
N GLY A 56 6.40 12.90 9.87
CA GLY A 56 7.66 12.71 10.61
C GLY A 56 8.75 13.70 10.16
N ASP A 57 8.91 13.86 8.85
CA ASP A 57 9.87 14.80 8.26
C ASP A 57 9.53 16.24 8.67
N GLY A 58 8.25 16.61 8.59
CA GLY A 58 7.79 17.94 8.99
C GLY A 58 8.12 18.25 10.45
N LEU A 59 7.88 17.30 11.36
CA LEU A 59 8.23 17.44 12.78
C LEU A 59 9.74 17.60 12.96
N TYR A 60 10.53 16.74 12.31
CA TYR A 60 11.99 16.80 12.37
C TYR A 60 12.52 18.17 11.94
N TYR A 61 12.09 18.67 10.77
CA TYR A 61 12.54 19.96 10.27
C TYR A 61 12.05 21.14 11.12
N GLN A 62 10.82 21.11 11.62
CA GLN A 62 10.30 22.16 12.51
C GLN A 62 11.08 22.24 13.82
N THR A 63 11.43 21.09 14.40
CA THR A 63 12.27 21.04 15.61
C THR A 63 13.67 21.56 15.32
N GLN A 64 14.31 21.14 14.22
CA GLN A 64 15.63 21.64 13.82
C GLN A 64 15.63 23.15 13.53
N ALA A 65 14.55 23.67 12.94
CA ALA A 65 14.38 25.10 12.65
C ALA A 65 13.95 25.94 13.87
N GLY A 66 13.74 25.33 15.04
CA GLY A 66 13.31 26.03 16.26
C GLY A 66 11.88 26.56 16.22
N LEU A 67 11.05 26.08 15.29
CA LEU A 67 9.67 26.51 15.07
C LEU A 67 8.66 25.79 15.99
N ASN A 68 9.12 24.76 16.72
CA ASN A 68 8.34 24.01 17.72
C ASN A 68 8.79 24.34 19.15
N ARG A 69 8.89 25.63 19.50
CA ARG A 69 9.05 26.09 20.89
C ARG A 69 7.72 26.53 21.48
#